data_AF-A0A8C5ENJ6-F1
#
_entry.id   AF-A0A8C5ENJ6-F1
#
_cell.length_a   1.000
_cell.length_b   1.000
_cell.length_c   1.000
_cell.angle_alpha   90.00
_cell.angle_beta   90.00
_cell.angle_gamma   90.00
#
_symmetry.space_group_name_H-M   'P 1'
#
loop_
_entity.id
_entity.type
_entity.pdbx_description
1 polymer ?
#
loop_
_entity_poly.entity_id
_entity_poly.type
_entity_poly.pdbx_seq_one_letter_code
_entity_poly.pdbx_strand_id
1 'polypeptide(L)'
;IVIVSVPAASRSSMNLQQPTPLMPPVHPDVQMKPLPFYDVLDVLIKPSSLGASTAQRYHQEKHFIFALTPQQVREVCISRDFLPGGRRDYMVQIQLRFCLSETSCLQEDNYPNSLCIKVNGKLFPLPGFAPPPKNGIEQKRPGRPLNITSLVRLSSAVPNQISVTWAQEIGKTYSMSVYLVRQLTSPLLLQRLRMKGIRNPDHSRALIKEKLTADPDSEVATTSLRVSLMCPLGKMRLTVPCRAVTCSHLQCFDAALYLQMNEKKPTWICPVCDKKATYESLIIDGLFLEILNDCSDVDEIKFQEDGTWCPMRPKKETVKVSSQPITKIEAPARQPLVVSTSMEPSPTKKADVIDLTLESSASSSEDEADSDPPLKKSLCYFPTVRVPNVQTLDPSYLTSSLADYAVPFHSSTLANIPADIQSLELFSLLQADSQVSLLALVL
;
A
#
# COMPACT_ATOMS: atom_id res chain seq x y z
N ILE A 1 16.78 -85.06 -33.43
CA ILE A 1 17.05 -83.87 -32.60
C ILE A 1 17.22 -82.70 -33.56
N VAL A 2 16.19 -81.87 -33.72
CA VAL A 2 16.26 -80.64 -34.52
C VAL A 2 16.07 -79.50 -33.53
N ILE A 3 17.14 -78.74 -33.28
CA ILE A 3 17.04 -77.45 -32.59
C ILE A 3 17.71 -76.43 -33.51
N VAL A 4 16.89 -75.47 -33.92
CA VAL A 4 17.09 -74.44 -34.93
C VAL A 4 18.00 -73.34 -34.37
N SER A 5 19.00 -72.93 -35.14
CA SER A 5 19.81 -71.73 -34.89
C SER A 5 19.25 -70.55 -35.68
N VAL A 6 19.00 -69.42 -35.01
CA VAL A 6 18.63 -68.13 -35.62
C VAL A 6 19.74 -67.11 -35.30
N PRO A 7 20.18 -66.25 -36.25
CA PRO A 7 21.41 -65.46 -36.12
C PRO A 7 21.21 -64.16 -35.34
N ALA A 8 22.24 -63.76 -34.58
CA ALA A 8 22.30 -62.45 -33.93
C ALA A 8 22.66 -61.35 -34.94
N ALA A 9 21.78 -60.34 -35.02
CA ALA A 9 21.88 -59.20 -35.92
C ALA A 9 22.92 -58.16 -35.45
N SER A 10 23.50 -57.50 -36.44
CA SER A 10 24.44 -56.37 -36.38
C SER A 10 23.93 -55.19 -35.53
N ARG A 11 24.76 -54.68 -34.61
CA ARG A 11 24.55 -53.39 -33.96
C ARG A 11 25.02 -52.24 -34.85
N SER A 12 24.07 -51.54 -35.48
CA SER A 12 24.28 -50.22 -36.06
C SER A 12 24.35 -49.17 -34.94
N SER A 13 25.44 -48.40 -34.89
CA SER A 13 25.56 -47.22 -34.02
C SER A 13 24.60 -46.13 -34.48
N MET A 14 23.50 -45.93 -33.75
CA MET A 14 22.66 -44.76 -33.95
C MET A 14 23.35 -43.53 -33.36
N ASN A 15 23.70 -42.60 -34.24
CA ASN A 15 24.17 -41.26 -33.91
C ASN A 15 22.99 -40.48 -33.31
N LEU A 16 22.86 -40.50 -31.98
CA LEU A 16 21.92 -39.65 -31.26
C LEU A 16 22.47 -38.22 -31.28
N GLN A 17 21.95 -37.44 -32.22
CA GLN A 17 22.14 -35.99 -32.26
C GLN A 17 21.67 -35.41 -30.92
N GLN A 18 22.59 -34.84 -30.14
CA GLN A 18 22.25 -34.13 -28.90
C GLN A 18 21.20 -33.06 -29.23
N PRO A 19 20.11 -32.94 -28.45
CA PRO A 19 19.16 -31.86 -28.64
C PRO A 19 19.93 -30.54 -28.49
N THR A 20 19.86 -29.72 -29.52
CA THR A 20 20.39 -28.35 -29.51
C THR A 20 19.83 -27.68 -28.26
N PRO A 21 20.64 -27.07 -27.38
CA PRO A 21 20.11 -26.38 -26.23
C PRO A 21 19.14 -25.32 -26.74
N LEU A 22 17.86 -25.45 -26.40
CA LEU A 22 16.82 -24.51 -26.78
C LEU A 22 17.26 -23.15 -26.25
N MET A 23 17.76 -22.30 -27.14
CA MET A 23 18.13 -20.94 -26.78
C MET A 23 16.86 -20.28 -26.25
N PRO A 24 16.85 -19.79 -25.00
CA PRO A 24 15.67 -19.13 -24.48
C PRO A 24 15.34 -17.93 -25.38
N PRO A 25 14.05 -17.68 -25.67
CA PRO A 25 13.65 -16.63 -26.59
C PRO A 25 14.21 -15.28 -26.11
N VAL A 26 14.74 -14.50 -27.05
CA VAL A 26 15.35 -13.19 -26.77
C VAL A 26 14.34 -12.25 -26.12
N HIS A 27 13.09 -12.29 -26.61
CA HIS A 27 11.93 -11.62 -26.03
C HIS A 27 10.91 -12.69 -25.66
N PRO A 28 10.91 -13.18 -24.40
CA PRO A 28 9.77 -13.96 -23.95
C PRO A 28 8.55 -13.04 -23.89
N ASP A 29 7.34 -13.55 -24.16
CA ASP A 29 6.06 -12.82 -24.04
C ASP A 29 5.67 -12.56 -22.56
N VAL A 30 6.68 -12.25 -21.75
CA VAL A 30 6.58 -11.94 -20.32
C VAL A 30 6.02 -10.53 -20.18
N GLN A 31 5.09 -10.38 -19.24
CA GLN A 31 4.49 -9.11 -18.91
C GLN A 31 4.71 -8.79 -17.44
N MET A 32 5.23 -7.60 -17.16
CA MET A 32 5.42 -7.14 -15.78
C MET A 32 4.08 -6.74 -15.18
N LYS A 33 3.85 -7.09 -13.92
CA LYS A 33 2.73 -6.58 -13.14
C LYS A 33 2.86 -5.06 -13.01
N PRO A 34 1.79 -4.29 -13.31
CA PRO A 34 1.79 -2.84 -13.11
C PRO A 34 2.07 -2.49 -11.65
N LEU A 35 2.74 -1.35 -11.44
CA LEU A 35 3.02 -0.84 -10.10
C LEU A 35 2.11 0.37 -9.84
N PRO A 36 1.30 0.39 -8.76
CA PRO A 36 0.31 1.44 -8.57
C PRO A 36 0.90 2.86 -8.61
N PHE A 37 2.09 3.06 -8.02
CA PHE A 37 2.74 4.37 -7.95
C PHE A 37 3.51 4.78 -9.21
N TYR A 38 3.39 4.05 -10.32
CA TYR A 38 4.13 4.36 -11.55
C TYR A 38 3.26 4.19 -12.78
N ASP A 39 3.04 5.28 -13.51
CA ASP A 39 2.51 5.20 -14.88
C ASP A 39 3.65 4.90 -15.85
N VAL A 40 3.46 3.90 -16.71
CA VAL A 40 4.40 3.62 -17.80
C VAL A 40 4.13 4.60 -18.94
N LEU A 41 5.12 5.45 -19.25
CA LEU A 41 5.07 6.39 -20.36
C LEU A 41 5.60 5.76 -21.65
N ASP A 42 6.68 4.97 -21.53
CA ASP A 42 7.26 4.24 -22.66
C ASP A 42 8.06 3.00 -22.21
N VAL A 43 8.26 2.06 -23.15
CA VAL A 43 9.07 0.85 -22.95
C VAL A 43 10.39 1.02 -23.69
N LEU A 44 11.44 1.40 -22.95
CA LEU A 44 12.79 1.62 -23.51
C LEU A 44 13.49 0.31 -23.87
N ILE A 45 13.27 -0.74 -23.07
CA ILE A 45 13.71 -2.12 -23.36
C ILE A 45 12.57 -3.05 -22.99
N LYS A 46 12.02 -3.75 -23.99
CA LYS A 46 11.01 -4.80 -23.79
C LYS A 46 11.57 -5.92 -22.90
N PRO A 47 10.73 -6.66 -22.16
CA PRO A 47 11.16 -7.84 -21.42
C PRO A 47 12.06 -8.73 -22.28
N SER A 48 13.31 -8.85 -21.83
CA SER A 48 14.38 -9.50 -22.58
C SER A 48 15.04 -10.53 -21.68
N SER A 49 15.12 -11.78 -22.15
CA SER A 49 15.71 -12.87 -21.39
C SER A 49 17.16 -12.56 -21.06
N LEU A 50 17.59 -12.77 -19.81
CA LEU A 50 18.99 -12.70 -19.43
C LEU A 50 19.80 -13.85 -20.05
N GLY A 51 19.14 -14.95 -20.45
CA GLY A 51 19.76 -16.11 -21.07
C GLY A 51 20.59 -16.95 -20.09
N ALA A 52 21.18 -18.03 -20.60
CA ALA A 52 22.17 -18.84 -19.90
C ALA A 52 23.33 -19.12 -20.86
N SER A 53 24.52 -18.62 -20.56
CA SER A 53 25.74 -18.96 -21.29
C SER A 53 26.44 -20.14 -20.61
N THR A 54 26.71 -21.19 -21.37
CA THR A 54 27.49 -22.35 -20.91
C THR A 54 28.98 -22.06 -20.72
N ALA A 55 29.46 -20.86 -21.10
CA ALA A 55 30.88 -20.53 -21.11
C ALA A 55 31.47 -20.12 -19.74
N GLN A 56 30.64 -19.64 -18.79
CA GLN A 56 31.09 -19.16 -17.48
C GLN A 56 30.33 -19.91 -16.38
N ARG A 57 31.04 -20.73 -15.59
CA ARG A 57 30.41 -21.59 -14.55
C ARG A 57 29.81 -20.82 -13.37
N TYR A 58 30.29 -19.63 -13.05
CA TYR A 58 29.95 -18.95 -11.78
C TYR A 58 29.15 -17.66 -11.97
N HIS A 59 29.50 -16.82 -12.94
CA HIS A 59 28.79 -15.56 -13.20
C HIS A 59 28.49 -15.38 -14.68
N GLN A 60 27.22 -15.09 -14.96
CA GLN A 60 26.73 -14.73 -16.27
C GLN A 60 26.79 -13.21 -16.41
N GLU A 61 27.12 -12.71 -17.60
CA GLU A 61 27.11 -11.29 -17.91
C GLU A 61 26.37 -11.04 -19.22
N LYS A 62 25.51 -10.02 -19.23
CA LYS A 62 24.80 -9.57 -20.42
C LYS A 62 24.72 -8.06 -20.49
N HIS A 63 24.85 -7.55 -21.70
CA HIS A 63 24.84 -6.12 -22.01
C HIS A 63 23.55 -5.74 -22.73
N PHE A 64 23.02 -4.57 -22.38
CA PHE A 64 21.82 -3.99 -22.95
C PHE A 64 22.08 -2.53 -23.31
N ILE A 65 21.45 -2.07 -24.39
CA ILE A 65 21.62 -0.71 -24.89
C ILE A 65 20.23 -0.12 -25.13
N PHE A 66 20.04 1.14 -24.74
CA PHE A 66 18.85 1.92 -25.09
C PHE A 66 19.23 3.38 -25.34
N ALA A 67 18.42 4.08 -26.13
CA ALA A 67 18.57 5.51 -26.37
C ALA A 67 17.29 6.24 -25.97
N LEU A 68 17.42 7.49 -25.55
CA LEU A 68 16.28 8.34 -25.23
C LEU A 68 15.98 9.25 -26.41
N THR A 69 14.70 9.50 -26.68
CA THR A 69 14.32 10.54 -27.66
C THR A 69 14.51 11.93 -27.06
N PRO A 70 14.64 12.99 -27.88
CA PRO A 70 14.72 14.37 -27.37
C PRO A 70 13.52 14.75 -26.50
N GLN A 71 12.33 14.22 -26.79
CA GLN A 71 11.13 14.45 -25.98
C GLN A 71 11.25 13.81 -24.60
N GLN A 72 11.67 12.55 -24.52
CA GLN A 72 11.84 11.85 -23.25
C GLN A 72 12.89 12.52 -22.37
N VAL A 73 14.01 12.97 -22.97
CA VAL A 73 15.02 13.76 -22.25
C VAL A 73 14.42 15.03 -21.65
N ARG A 74 13.63 15.78 -22.44
CA ARG A 74 12.95 16.98 -21.94
C ARG A 74 11.99 16.64 -20.80
N GLU A 75 11.15 15.62 -20.96
CA GLU A 75 10.18 15.18 -19.95
C GLU A 75 10.85 14.82 -18.62
N VAL A 76 11.96 14.07 -18.66
CA VAL A 76 12.76 13.79 -17.45
C VAL A 76 13.30 15.09 -16.85
N CYS A 77 13.98 15.91 -17.64
CA CYS A 77 14.64 17.14 -17.14
C CYS A 77 13.66 18.14 -16.49
N ILE A 78 12.47 18.33 -17.05
CA ILE A 78 11.47 19.27 -16.50
C ILE A 78 10.71 18.69 -15.30
N SER A 79 10.73 17.37 -15.09
CA SER A 79 9.99 16.71 -14.01
C SER A 79 10.67 16.77 -12.64
N ARG A 80 11.72 17.58 -12.51
CA ARG A 80 12.50 17.70 -11.28
C ARG A 80 11.69 18.44 -10.22
N ASP A 81 11.26 17.71 -9.19
CA ASP A 81 10.42 18.23 -8.13
C ASP A 81 10.91 17.75 -6.75
N PHE A 82 10.30 18.27 -5.68
CA PHE A 82 10.56 17.84 -4.31
C PHE A 82 9.71 16.60 -3.99
N LEU A 83 10.36 15.43 -3.87
CA LEU A 83 9.68 14.21 -3.44
C LEU A 83 9.49 14.17 -1.91
N PRO A 84 8.53 13.38 -1.40
CA PRO A 84 8.34 13.15 0.03
C PRO A 84 9.66 12.70 0.70
N GLY A 85 10.17 13.50 1.64
CA GLY A 85 11.48 13.30 2.27
C GLY A 85 12.50 14.41 1.97
N GLY A 86 12.11 15.48 1.27
CA GLY A 86 12.90 16.70 1.10
C GLY A 86 14.05 16.60 0.10
N ARG A 87 14.20 15.45 -0.57
CA ARG A 87 15.16 15.27 -1.66
C ARG A 87 14.51 15.72 -2.97
N ARG A 88 15.22 16.56 -3.73
CA ARG A 88 14.83 16.83 -5.12
C ARG A 88 15.11 15.57 -5.95
N ASP A 89 14.10 15.04 -6.59
CA ASP A 89 14.22 13.89 -7.49
C ASP A 89 13.35 14.13 -8.73
N TYR A 90 13.49 13.27 -9.73
CA TYR A 90 12.69 13.36 -10.94
C TYR A 90 11.38 12.61 -10.76
N MET A 91 10.24 13.24 -11.03
CA MET A 91 8.96 12.52 -11.09
C MET A 91 8.88 11.61 -12.31
N VAL A 92 9.54 11.98 -13.42
CA VAL A 92 9.69 11.10 -14.58
C VAL A 92 11.06 10.42 -14.51
N GLN A 93 11.06 9.09 -14.46
CA GLN A 93 12.23 8.27 -14.13
C GLN A 93 12.47 7.20 -15.19
N ILE A 94 13.72 6.77 -15.29
CA ILE A 94 14.11 5.54 -15.98
C ILE A 94 14.12 4.41 -14.95
N GLN A 95 13.21 3.46 -15.10
CA GLN A 95 12.99 2.36 -14.18
C GLN A 95 13.44 1.03 -14.80
N LEU A 96 14.37 0.36 -14.13
CA LEU A 96 14.85 -0.97 -14.46
C LEU A 96 14.12 -2.01 -13.60
N ARG A 97 13.61 -3.07 -14.23
CA ARG A 97 12.89 -4.15 -13.55
C ARG A 97 13.41 -5.52 -13.97
N PHE A 98 13.37 -6.46 -13.04
CA PHE A 98 13.73 -7.86 -13.23
C PHE A 98 12.58 -8.76 -12.81
N CYS A 99 12.39 -9.88 -13.50
CA CYS A 99 11.38 -10.88 -13.18
C CYS A 99 11.84 -12.28 -13.58
N LEU A 100 11.06 -13.29 -13.21
CA LEU A 100 11.16 -14.62 -13.81
C LEU A 100 10.64 -14.57 -15.26
N SER A 101 11.21 -15.38 -16.15
CA SER A 101 10.75 -15.49 -17.54
C SER A 101 9.57 -16.45 -17.67
N GLU A 102 8.55 -16.28 -16.84
CA GLU A 102 7.31 -17.05 -16.87
C GLU A 102 6.23 -16.27 -17.64
N THR A 103 5.53 -16.94 -18.56
CA THR A 103 4.50 -16.33 -19.43
C THR A 103 3.07 -16.71 -19.03
N SER A 104 2.90 -17.56 -18.02
CA SER A 104 1.60 -18.01 -17.53
C SER A 104 0.82 -16.92 -16.77
N CYS A 105 1.52 -15.91 -16.25
CA CYS A 105 0.91 -14.82 -15.49
C CYS A 105 1.76 -13.54 -15.53
N LEU A 106 1.17 -12.44 -15.07
CA LEU A 106 1.89 -11.18 -14.84
C LEU A 106 2.96 -11.37 -13.76
N GLN A 107 4.16 -10.88 -14.04
CA GLN A 107 5.32 -11.11 -13.21
C GLN A 107 5.56 -10.00 -12.19
N GLU A 108 5.79 -10.38 -10.94
CA GLU A 108 6.28 -9.47 -9.90
C GLU A 108 7.80 -9.27 -10.02
N ASP A 109 8.30 -8.19 -9.43
CA ASP A 109 9.75 -7.94 -9.43
C ASP A 109 10.48 -9.05 -8.66
N ASN A 110 11.48 -9.66 -9.31
CA ASN A 110 12.26 -10.76 -8.75
C ASN A 110 13.69 -10.71 -9.28
N TYR A 111 14.67 -10.63 -8.38
CA TYR A 111 16.06 -10.54 -8.76
C TYR A 111 16.68 -11.93 -9.01
N PRO A 112 17.59 -12.04 -9.99
CA PRO A 112 18.56 -13.14 -10.04
C PRO A 112 19.46 -13.18 -8.80
N ASN A 113 20.02 -14.35 -8.49
CA ASN A 113 21.06 -14.48 -7.47
C ASN A 113 22.32 -13.68 -7.82
N SER A 114 22.99 -13.15 -6.79
CA SER A 114 24.23 -12.36 -6.92
C SER A 114 24.15 -11.23 -7.96
N LEU A 115 22.97 -10.62 -8.10
CA LEU A 115 22.73 -9.54 -9.06
C LEU A 115 23.70 -8.38 -8.84
N CYS A 116 24.35 -7.95 -9.92
CA CYS A 116 25.19 -6.76 -10.01
C CYS A 116 24.83 -6.00 -11.28
N ILE A 117 24.72 -4.68 -11.17
CA ILE A 117 24.26 -3.82 -12.27
C ILE A 117 25.25 -2.68 -12.43
N LYS A 118 25.70 -2.44 -13.66
CA LYS A 118 26.42 -1.22 -14.04
C LYS A 118 25.62 -0.47 -15.09
N VAL A 119 25.50 0.85 -14.93
CA VAL A 119 24.87 1.74 -15.90
C VAL A 119 25.92 2.75 -16.35
N ASN A 120 26.22 2.77 -17.65
CA ASN A 120 27.27 3.60 -18.26
C ASN A 120 28.64 3.45 -17.56
N GLY A 121 28.99 2.21 -17.20
CA GLY A 121 30.23 1.86 -16.49
C GLY A 121 30.23 2.11 -14.97
N LYS A 122 29.21 2.80 -14.43
CA LYS A 122 29.09 3.07 -12.98
C LYS A 122 28.27 1.99 -12.29
N LEU A 123 28.76 1.50 -11.15
CA LEU A 123 28.04 0.51 -10.33
C LEU A 123 26.75 1.11 -9.77
N PHE A 124 25.63 0.42 -9.93
CA PHE A 124 24.36 0.78 -9.33
C PHE A 124 24.23 0.13 -7.94
N PRO A 125 24.05 0.91 -6.86
CA PRO A 125 23.92 0.37 -5.52
C PRO A 125 22.55 -0.30 -5.36
N LEU A 126 22.54 -1.63 -5.29
CA LEU A 126 21.31 -2.35 -5.00
C LEU A 126 20.85 -2.05 -3.57
N PRO A 127 19.53 -2.01 -3.34
CA PRO A 127 18.93 -2.00 -2.02
C PRO A 127 19.60 -2.87 -0.96
N GLY A 128 19.75 -2.38 0.26
CA GLY A 128 20.34 -3.13 1.38
C GLY A 128 19.66 -4.49 1.62
N PHE A 129 20.44 -5.46 2.11
CA PHE A 129 19.94 -6.77 2.54
C PHE A 129 19.11 -6.62 3.83
N ALA A 130 18.09 -7.46 3.99
CA ALA A 130 17.57 -7.72 5.33
C ALA A 130 18.68 -8.42 6.14
N PRO A 131 18.83 -8.11 7.45
CA PRO A 131 19.82 -8.79 8.27
C PRO A 131 19.61 -10.32 8.19
N PRO A 132 20.67 -11.12 7.98
CA PRO A 132 20.52 -12.56 7.89
C PRO A 132 20.00 -13.10 9.24
N PRO A 133 19.01 -14.02 9.24
CA PRO A 133 18.66 -14.74 10.46
C PRO A 133 19.87 -15.56 10.93
N LYS A 134 19.94 -15.84 12.23
CA LYS A 134 21.06 -16.54 12.92
C LYS A 134 21.42 -17.92 12.33
N ASN A 135 20.67 -18.42 11.34
CA ASN A 135 20.77 -19.77 10.77
C ASN A 135 21.54 -19.83 9.44
N GLY A 136 22.20 -18.75 8.99
CA GLY A 136 23.11 -18.79 7.83
C GLY A 136 22.47 -19.01 6.46
N ILE A 137 21.13 -19.09 6.37
CA ILE A 137 20.42 -19.15 5.09
C ILE A 137 20.42 -17.75 4.48
N GLU A 138 21.09 -17.58 3.33
CA GLU A 138 21.14 -16.33 2.58
C GLU A 138 19.72 -15.95 2.13
N GLN A 139 19.14 -14.90 2.72
CA GLN A 139 17.83 -14.42 2.31
C GLN A 139 17.93 -13.76 0.93
N LYS A 140 17.18 -14.31 -0.02
CA LYS A 140 17.03 -13.71 -1.35
C LYS A 140 16.47 -12.29 -1.21
N ARG A 141 17.19 -11.31 -1.75
CA ARG A 141 16.77 -9.90 -1.72
C ARG A 141 15.38 -9.76 -2.35
N PRO A 142 14.41 -9.10 -1.68
CA PRO A 142 13.10 -8.88 -2.27
C PRO A 142 13.24 -8.02 -3.52
N GLY A 143 12.63 -8.48 -4.61
CA GLY A 143 12.59 -7.73 -5.86
C GLY A 143 11.82 -6.42 -5.69
N ARG A 144 12.32 -5.36 -6.33
CA ARG A 144 11.65 -4.05 -6.40
C ARG A 144 12.03 -3.39 -7.72
N PRO A 145 11.25 -2.41 -8.21
CA PRO A 145 11.72 -1.53 -9.28
C PRO A 145 12.98 -0.76 -8.87
N LEU A 146 13.89 -0.53 -9.83
CA LEU A 146 15.13 0.21 -9.63
C LEU A 146 15.11 1.51 -10.42
N ASN A 147 15.13 2.65 -9.72
CA ASN A 147 15.31 3.96 -10.35
C ASN A 147 16.80 4.16 -10.72
N ILE A 148 17.13 4.05 -12.01
CA ILE A 148 18.50 4.21 -12.51
C ILE A 148 18.77 5.61 -13.10
N THR A 149 17.80 6.52 -13.01
CA THR A 149 17.82 7.86 -13.67
C THR A 149 19.11 8.64 -13.40
N SER A 150 19.65 8.59 -12.18
CA SER A 150 20.87 9.31 -11.80
C SER A 150 22.15 8.82 -12.48
N LEU A 151 22.15 7.61 -13.06
CA LEU A 151 23.29 7.04 -13.79
C LEU A 151 23.09 7.09 -15.32
N VAL A 152 21.90 7.45 -15.77
CA VAL A 152 21.55 7.57 -17.19
C VAL A 152 22.10 8.88 -17.74
N ARG A 153 22.65 8.83 -18.95
CA ARG A 153 22.98 9.99 -19.77
C ARG A 153 21.68 10.54 -20.34
N LEU A 154 21.24 11.69 -19.83
CA LEU A 154 20.06 12.43 -20.30
C LEU A 154 20.38 13.20 -21.60
N SER A 155 20.70 12.47 -22.65
CA SER A 155 21.00 13.00 -23.98
C SER A 155 20.49 12.04 -25.04
N SER A 156 19.90 12.59 -26.11
CA SER A 156 19.45 11.82 -27.26
C SER A 156 20.57 11.54 -28.27
N ALA A 157 21.73 12.17 -28.10
CA ALA A 157 22.87 12.01 -29.02
C ALA A 157 23.74 10.78 -28.70
N VAL A 158 23.61 10.22 -27.49
CA VAL A 158 24.43 9.10 -27.04
C VAL A 158 23.57 7.99 -26.44
N PRO A 159 23.84 6.72 -26.76
CA PRO A 159 23.14 5.61 -26.13
C PRO A 159 23.58 5.43 -24.67
N ASN A 160 22.70 4.80 -23.91
CA ASN A 160 22.93 4.31 -22.56
C ASN A 160 23.20 2.81 -22.59
N GLN A 161 24.13 2.35 -21.77
CA GLN A 161 24.51 0.95 -21.67
C GLN A 161 24.27 0.42 -20.25
N ILE A 162 23.66 -0.76 -20.15
CA ILE A 162 23.46 -1.50 -18.90
C ILE A 162 24.22 -2.82 -19.00
N SER A 163 25.12 -3.09 -18.06
CA SER A 163 25.73 -4.40 -17.86
C SER A 163 25.07 -5.06 -16.65
N VAL A 164 24.57 -6.27 -16.83
CA VAL A 164 23.98 -7.08 -15.76
C VAL A 164 24.84 -8.31 -15.56
N THR A 165 25.24 -8.57 -14.32
CA THR A 165 25.95 -9.78 -13.92
C THR A 165 25.11 -10.52 -12.88
N TRP A 166 24.99 -11.83 -13.00
CA TRP A 166 24.22 -12.65 -12.05
C TRP A 166 24.78 -14.08 -11.94
N ALA A 167 24.40 -14.79 -10.87
CA ALA A 167 24.66 -16.23 -10.73
C ALA A 167 23.49 -17.03 -11.31
N GLN A 168 23.77 -18.07 -12.10
CA GLN A 168 22.74 -18.90 -12.70
C GLN A 168 22.06 -19.80 -11.64
N GLU A 169 20.73 -19.88 -11.70
CA GLU A 169 19.94 -20.80 -10.88
C GLU A 169 19.36 -21.91 -11.76
N ILE A 170 19.54 -23.16 -11.36
CA ILE A 170 18.99 -24.31 -12.08
C ILE A 170 17.45 -24.21 -12.06
N GLY A 171 16.83 -24.37 -13.24
CA GLY A 171 15.38 -24.35 -13.40
C GLY A 171 14.74 -22.96 -13.38
N LYS A 172 15.51 -21.88 -13.23
CA LYS A 172 14.99 -20.51 -13.29
C LYS A 172 15.65 -19.72 -14.41
N THR A 173 14.82 -19.05 -15.18
CA THR A 173 15.26 -18.06 -16.17
C THR A 173 14.67 -16.71 -15.79
N TYR A 174 15.41 -15.66 -16.08
CA TYR A 174 15.06 -14.30 -15.68
C TYR A 174 14.99 -13.39 -16.89
N SER A 175 14.16 -12.36 -16.80
CA SER A 175 14.03 -11.31 -17.81
C SER A 175 14.28 -9.95 -17.19
N MET A 176 14.80 -9.04 -18.02
CA MET A 176 15.05 -7.65 -17.68
C MET A 176 14.25 -6.74 -18.62
N SER A 177 13.72 -5.65 -18.10
CA SER A 177 13.03 -4.62 -18.86
C SER A 177 13.36 -3.22 -18.34
N VAL A 178 13.26 -2.22 -19.21
CA VAL A 178 13.50 -0.82 -18.87
C VAL A 178 12.34 0.03 -19.36
N TYR A 179 11.83 0.88 -18.48
CA TYR A 179 10.66 1.71 -18.70
C TYR A 179 10.99 3.17 -18.44
N LEU A 180 10.36 4.06 -19.20
CA LEU A 180 10.17 5.45 -18.81
C LEU A 180 8.87 5.52 -18.02
N VAL A 181 8.92 6.01 -16.79
CA VAL A 181 7.76 6.02 -15.89
C VAL A 181 7.54 7.38 -15.26
N ARG A 182 6.30 7.68 -14.90
CA ARG A 182 5.94 8.81 -14.02
C ARG A 182 5.58 8.27 -12.64
N GLN A 183 6.35 8.64 -11.64
CA GLN A 183 6.03 8.36 -10.24
C GLN A 183 4.82 9.19 -9.81
N LEU A 184 3.88 8.53 -9.14
CA LEU A 184 2.67 9.11 -8.59
C LEU A 184 2.78 9.28 -7.09
N THR A 185 2.00 10.21 -6.55
CA THR A 185 1.91 10.46 -5.12
C THR A 185 0.65 9.81 -4.51
N SER A 186 0.63 9.62 -3.20
CA SER A 186 -0.57 9.10 -2.52
C SER A 186 -1.85 9.93 -2.76
N PRO A 187 -1.84 11.28 -2.82
CA PRO A 187 -3.03 12.05 -3.19
C PRO A 187 -3.53 11.75 -4.62
N LEU A 188 -2.63 11.57 -5.58
CA LEU A 188 -3.01 11.22 -6.96
C LEU A 188 -3.63 9.82 -7.03
N LEU A 189 -3.09 8.84 -6.29
CA LEU A 189 -3.68 7.51 -6.21
C LEU A 189 -5.02 7.49 -5.47
N LEU A 190 -5.19 8.36 -4.47
CA LEU A 190 -6.46 8.52 -3.78
C LEU A 190 -7.53 9.10 -4.71
N GLN A 191 -7.16 10.10 -5.51
CA GLN A 191 -8.05 10.65 -6.54
C GLN A 191 -8.47 9.56 -7.54
N ARG A 192 -7.52 8.76 -8.03
CA ARG A 192 -7.83 7.62 -8.91
C ARG A 192 -8.73 6.58 -8.23
N LEU A 193 -8.53 6.31 -6.95
CA LEU A 193 -9.40 5.40 -6.20
C LEU A 193 -10.83 5.95 -6.10
N ARG A 194 -10.99 7.27 -5.86
CA ARG A 194 -12.31 7.93 -5.89
C ARG A 194 -12.97 7.86 -7.26
N MET A 195 -12.19 8.02 -8.35
CA MET A 195 -12.70 7.91 -9.72
C MET A 195 -13.14 6.49 -10.09
N LYS A 196 -12.61 5.43 -9.44
CA LYS A 196 -13.15 4.07 -9.60
C LYS A 196 -14.60 3.94 -9.12
N GLY A 197 -15.07 4.89 -8.31
CA GLY A 197 -16.42 4.91 -7.77
C GLY A 197 -16.51 4.36 -6.35
N ILE A 198 -17.67 4.58 -5.76
CA ILE A 198 -18.03 4.10 -4.42
C ILE A 198 -18.78 2.79 -4.58
N ARG A 199 -18.44 1.78 -3.77
CA ARG A 199 -19.13 0.49 -3.79
C ARG A 199 -20.56 0.68 -3.25
N ASN A 200 -21.53 0.07 -3.92
CA ASN A 200 -22.93 0.12 -3.48
C ASN A 200 -23.05 -0.35 -2.01
N PRO A 201 -23.66 0.47 -1.12
CA PRO A 201 -23.92 0.13 0.28
C PRO A 201 -24.58 -1.23 0.52
N ASP A 202 -25.43 -1.70 -0.41
CA ASP A 202 -26.14 -2.97 -0.30
C ASP A 202 -25.22 -4.18 -0.24
N HIS A 203 -24.01 -4.09 -0.80
CA HIS A 203 -23.02 -5.16 -0.64
C HIS A 203 -22.56 -5.32 0.81
N SER A 204 -22.39 -4.21 1.53
CA SER A 204 -22.02 -4.24 2.94
C SER A 204 -23.21 -4.67 3.80
N ARG A 205 -24.43 -4.22 3.46
CA ARG A 205 -25.66 -4.71 4.09
C ARG A 205 -25.85 -6.22 3.93
N ALA A 206 -25.60 -6.74 2.73
CA ALA A 206 -25.66 -8.18 2.46
C ALA A 206 -24.61 -8.96 3.28
N LEU A 207 -23.38 -8.46 3.37
CA LEU A 207 -22.32 -9.08 4.20
C LEU A 207 -22.66 -9.02 5.70
N ILE A 208 -23.27 -7.94 6.17
CA ILE A 208 -23.79 -7.84 7.55
C ILE A 208 -24.85 -8.90 7.79
N LYS A 209 -25.83 -9.01 6.88
CA LYS A 209 -26.90 -10.01 6.98
C LYS A 209 -26.37 -11.44 6.95
N GLU A 210 -25.42 -11.74 6.07
CA GLU A 210 -24.73 -13.04 6.01
C GLU A 210 -24.07 -13.37 7.36
N LYS A 211 -23.34 -12.41 7.94
CA LYS A 211 -22.67 -12.60 9.24
C LYS A 211 -23.61 -12.71 10.44
N LEU A 212 -24.79 -12.11 10.35
CA LEU A 212 -25.84 -12.16 11.39
C LEU A 212 -26.82 -13.31 11.18
N THR A 213 -26.74 -14.04 10.06
CA THR A 213 -27.57 -15.21 9.85
C THR A 213 -27.08 -16.31 10.78
N ALA A 214 -27.92 -16.70 11.73
CA ALA A 214 -27.61 -17.80 12.64
C ALA A 214 -27.46 -19.12 11.85
N ASP A 215 -26.41 -19.86 12.15
CA ASP A 215 -26.24 -21.23 11.68
C ASP A 215 -27.16 -22.13 12.53
N PRO A 216 -28.15 -22.84 11.95
CA PRO A 216 -29.07 -23.68 12.70
C PRO A 216 -28.37 -24.81 13.48
N ASP A 217 -27.15 -25.18 13.08
CA ASP A 217 -26.35 -26.20 13.74
C ASP A 217 -25.40 -25.61 14.81
N SER A 218 -25.40 -24.28 15.00
CA SER A 218 -24.58 -23.58 15.98
C SER A 218 -25.38 -23.12 17.20
N GLU A 219 -24.92 -23.49 18.40
CA GLU A 219 -25.49 -23.03 19.66
C GLU A 219 -25.23 -21.53 19.94
N VAL A 220 -24.30 -20.92 19.20
CA VAL A 220 -23.88 -19.52 19.39
C VAL A 220 -24.24 -18.71 18.15
N ALA A 221 -25.27 -17.86 18.28
CA ALA A 221 -25.67 -16.93 17.22
C ALA A 221 -25.05 -15.54 17.44
N THR A 222 -24.56 -14.93 16.35
CA THR A 222 -24.12 -13.53 16.38
C THR A 222 -25.35 -12.63 16.29
N THR A 223 -25.76 -12.03 17.42
CA THR A 223 -26.96 -11.16 17.49
C THR A 223 -26.70 -9.74 17.04
N SER A 224 -25.43 -9.33 16.93
CA SER A 224 -25.05 -7.99 16.49
C SER A 224 -23.59 -7.90 16.08
N LEU A 225 -23.28 -6.93 15.22
CA LEU A 225 -21.91 -6.65 14.78
C LEU A 225 -21.50 -5.24 15.18
N ARG A 226 -20.39 -5.14 15.91
CA ARG A 226 -19.80 -3.87 16.31
C ARG A 226 -18.68 -3.50 15.36
N VAL A 227 -18.62 -2.24 14.93
CA VAL A 227 -17.51 -1.70 14.14
C VAL A 227 -17.15 -0.29 14.58
N SER A 228 -15.90 0.10 14.38
CA SER A 228 -15.43 1.45 14.66
C SER A 228 -15.47 2.34 13.41
N LEU A 229 -15.88 3.59 13.60
CA LEU A 229 -15.76 4.68 12.63
C LEU A 229 -14.37 5.35 12.67
N MET A 230 -13.47 4.84 13.51
CA MET A 230 -12.10 5.28 13.64
C MET A 230 -11.17 4.39 12.81
N CYS A 231 -10.21 5.03 12.15
CA CYS A 231 -9.19 4.33 11.38
C CYS A 231 -8.28 3.52 12.30
N PRO A 232 -8.14 2.19 12.10
CA PRO A 232 -7.28 1.35 12.95
C PRO A 232 -5.79 1.74 12.84
N LEU A 233 -5.38 2.33 11.70
CA LEU A 233 -4.02 2.82 11.46
C LEU A 233 -3.76 4.18 12.13
N GLY A 234 -4.66 5.14 11.91
CA GLY A 234 -4.43 6.54 12.28
C GLY A 234 -5.03 6.95 13.62
N LYS A 235 -5.88 6.11 14.21
CA LYS A 235 -6.67 6.41 15.42
C LYS A 235 -7.47 7.71 15.30
N MET A 236 -7.77 8.11 14.08
CA MET A 236 -8.56 9.28 13.71
C MET A 236 -9.80 8.84 12.96
N ARG A 237 -10.85 9.67 12.97
CA ARG A 237 -12.09 9.37 12.26
C ARG A 237 -11.84 9.10 10.78
N LEU A 238 -12.47 8.05 10.25
CA LEU A 238 -12.38 7.71 8.83
C LEU A 238 -12.87 8.88 7.97
N THR A 239 -12.10 9.24 6.95
CA THR A 239 -12.53 10.24 5.94
C THR A 239 -12.87 9.55 4.63
N VAL A 240 -12.06 8.56 4.22
CA VAL A 240 -12.35 7.71 3.05
C VAL A 240 -12.34 6.26 3.51
N PRO A 241 -13.51 5.70 3.91
CA PRO A 241 -13.60 4.34 4.43
C PRO A 241 -13.28 3.34 3.31
N CYS A 242 -12.22 2.57 3.50
CA CYS A 242 -11.67 1.69 2.48
C CYS A 242 -11.35 0.31 3.05
N ARG A 243 -11.49 -0.70 2.20
CA ARG A 243 -11.01 -2.08 2.43
C ARG A 243 -10.74 -2.76 1.10
N ALA A 244 -10.08 -3.92 1.11
CA ALA A 244 -9.99 -4.74 -0.09
C ALA A 244 -11.28 -5.55 -0.29
N VAL A 245 -11.68 -5.79 -1.55
CA VAL A 245 -12.83 -6.66 -1.87
C VAL A 245 -12.67 -8.09 -1.35
N THR A 246 -11.43 -8.53 -1.12
CA THR A 246 -11.08 -9.85 -0.59
C THR A 246 -11.12 -9.93 0.94
N CYS A 247 -11.33 -8.82 1.64
CA CYS A 247 -11.43 -8.79 3.09
C CYS A 247 -12.79 -9.34 3.56
N SER A 248 -12.77 -10.31 4.47
CA SER A 248 -13.97 -10.89 5.08
C SER A 248 -14.52 -10.10 6.28
N HIS A 249 -13.83 -9.05 6.72
CA HIS A 249 -14.27 -8.17 7.80
C HIS A 249 -15.02 -6.95 7.27
N LEU A 250 -15.84 -6.33 8.13
CA LEU A 250 -16.55 -5.07 7.84
C LEU A 250 -15.71 -3.84 8.18
N GLN A 251 -14.81 -3.92 9.17
CA GLN A 251 -14.01 -2.79 9.62
C GLN A 251 -13.22 -2.16 8.47
N CYS A 252 -13.46 -0.88 8.20
CA CYS A 252 -12.72 -0.12 7.20
C CYS A 252 -11.45 0.51 7.80
N PHE A 253 -10.51 0.85 6.94
CA PHE A 253 -9.36 1.71 7.23
C PHE A 253 -9.37 2.93 6.32
N ASP A 254 -8.67 4.00 6.69
CA ASP A 254 -8.66 5.24 5.90
C ASP A 254 -7.77 5.08 4.66
N ALA A 255 -8.34 5.33 3.48
CA ALA A 255 -7.63 5.16 2.21
C ALA A 255 -6.44 6.12 2.07
N ALA A 256 -6.55 7.37 2.53
CA ALA A 256 -5.49 8.36 2.35
C ALA A 256 -4.25 7.95 3.14
N LEU A 257 -4.45 7.59 4.42
CA LEU A 257 -3.37 7.12 5.28
C LEU A 257 -2.75 5.81 4.77
N TYR A 258 -3.60 4.88 4.31
CA TYR A 258 -3.13 3.60 3.75
C TYR A 258 -2.24 3.80 2.52
N LEU A 259 -2.61 4.70 1.62
CA LEU A 259 -1.82 5.02 0.43
C LEU A 259 -0.52 5.75 0.81
N GLN A 260 -0.53 6.66 1.78
CA GLN A 260 0.69 7.32 2.27
C GLN A 260 1.70 6.33 2.86
N MET A 261 1.23 5.31 3.59
CA MET A 261 2.10 4.25 4.10
C MET A 261 2.73 3.45 2.96
N ASN A 262 1.92 3.06 1.96
CA ASN A 262 2.39 2.28 0.82
C ASN A 262 3.29 3.07 -0.14
N GLU A 263 3.14 4.39 -0.21
CA GLU A 263 4.06 5.28 -0.95
C GLU A 263 5.48 5.21 -0.36
N LYS A 264 5.61 5.15 0.97
CA LYS A 264 6.90 5.01 1.66
C LYS A 264 7.43 3.58 1.61
N LYS A 265 6.57 2.60 1.89
CA LYS A 265 6.91 1.17 1.93
C LYS A 265 5.73 0.35 1.38
N PRO A 266 5.77 -0.07 0.11
CA PRO A 266 4.64 -0.72 -0.55
C PRO A 266 4.50 -2.19 -0.11
N THR A 267 3.90 -2.42 1.06
CA THR A 267 3.64 -3.77 1.58
C THR A 267 2.31 -4.33 1.08
N TRP A 268 1.33 -3.47 0.83
CA TRP A 268 -0.03 -3.82 0.38
C TRP A 268 -0.70 -4.88 1.26
N ILE A 269 -0.55 -4.73 2.58
CA ILE A 269 -1.13 -5.60 3.60
C ILE A 269 -2.27 -4.86 4.30
N CYS A 270 -3.41 -5.52 4.50
CA CYS A 270 -4.57 -4.96 5.19
C CYS A 270 -4.24 -4.77 6.68
N PRO A 271 -4.44 -3.57 7.25
CA PRO A 271 -4.13 -3.29 8.66
C PRO A 271 -5.11 -3.89 9.67
N VAL A 272 -6.17 -4.58 9.19
CA VAL A 272 -7.20 -5.20 10.04
C VAL A 272 -7.02 -6.71 10.11
N CYS A 273 -6.65 -7.36 9.00
CA CYS A 273 -6.59 -8.82 8.93
C CYS A 273 -5.28 -9.38 8.37
N ASP A 274 -4.29 -8.53 8.13
CA ASP A 274 -2.96 -8.88 7.61
C ASP A 274 -2.91 -9.64 6.27
N LYS A 275 -4.05 -9.74 5.57
CA LYS A 275 -4.15 -10.31 4.22
C LYS A 275 -3.72 -9.29 3.16
N LYS A 276 -3.36 -9.78 1.96
CA LYS A 276 -3.04 -8.91 0.80
C LYS A 276 -4.23 -8.01 0.45
N ALA A 277 -3.95 -6.72 0.34
CA ALA A 277 -4.89 -5.66 -0.05
C ALA A 277 -4.22 -4.75 -1.09
N THR A 278 -4.06 -5.27 -2.32
CA THR A 278 -3.42 -4.51 -3.40
C THR A 278 -4.31 -3.35 -3.86
N TYR A 279 -3.70 -2.32 -4.44
CA TYR A 279 -4.42 -1.13 -4.91
C TYR A 279 -5.61 -1.45 -5.83
N GLU A 280 -5.48 -2.47 -6.67
CA GLU A 280 -6.51 -2.92 -7.61
C GLU A 280 -7.74 -3.46 -6.88
N SER A 281 -7.52 -4.08 -5.71
CA SER A 281 -8.57 -4.68 -4.88
C SER A 281 -9.26 -3.69 -3.94
N LEU A 282 -8.73 -2.48 -3.79
CA LEU A 282 -9.30 -1.48 -2.88
C LEU A 282 -10.64 -0.96 -3.37
N ILE A 283 -11.58 -0.84 -2.45
CA ILE A 283 -12.91 -0.24 -2.63
C ILE A 283 -13.16 0.83 -1.58
N ILE A 284 -13.96 1.83 -1.94
CA ILE A 284 -14.57 2.76 -0.99
C ILE A 284 -15.91 2.18 -0.58
N ASP A 285 -16.12 1.95 0.72
CA ASP A 285 -17.34 1.31 1.24
C ASP A 285 -18.46 2.34 1.37
N GLY A 286 -19.49 2.22 0.53
CA GLY A 286 -20.60 3.18 0.47
C GLY A 286 -21.42 3.24 1.75
N LEU A 287 -21.62 2.10 2.42
CA LEU A 287 -22.39 2.07 3.67
C LEU A 287 -21.68 2.84 4.78
N PHE A 288 -20.36 2.63 4.94
CA PHE A 288 -19.59 3.42 5.90
C PHE A 288 -19.58 4.90 5.54
N LEU A 289 -19.55 5.25 4.25
CA LEU A 289 -19.58 6.65 3.84
C LEU A 289 -20.92 7.32 4.20
N GLU A 290 -22.06 6.64 4.00
CA GLU A 290 -23.38 7.10 4.46
C GLU A 290 -23.38 7.33 5.98
N ILE A 291 -22.94 6.34 6.75
CA ILE A 291 -22.94 6.41 8.22
C ILE A 291 -22.02 7.53 8.74
N LEU A 292 -20.86 7.71 8.11
CA LEU A 292 -19.91 8.77 8.48
C LEU A 292 -20.49 10.17 8.27
N ASN A 293 -21.36 10.34 7.27
CA ASN A 293 -22.07 11.58 6.99
C ASN A 293 -23.25 11.81 7.96
N ASP A 294 -23.90 10.73 8.40
CA ASP A 294 -25.09 10.82 9.26
C ASP A 294 -24.75 11.06 10.76
N CYS A 295 -23.55 10.71 11.23
CA CYS A 295 -23.23 10.74 12.66
C CYS A 295 -21.80 11.19 12.94
N SER A 296 -21.58 12.44 13.37
CA SER A 296 -20.23 13.01 13.60
C SER A 296 -19.63 12.80 15.00
N ASP A 297 -20.46 12.52 16.02
CA ASP A 297 -20.10 12.53 17.45
C ASP A 297 -19.84 11.14 18.06
N VAL A 298 -19.71 10.10 17.22
CA VAL A 298 -19.61 8.71 17.68
C VAL A 298 -18.48 7.96 16.97
N ASP A 299 -17.77 7.15 17.76
CA ASP A 299 -16.60 6.36 17.33
C ASP A 299 -16.93 4.90 17.00
N GLU A 300 -18.04 4.37 17.50
CA GLU A 300 -18.49 2.98 17.29
C GLU A 300 -19.97 2.89 16.96
N ILE A 301 -20.33 1.94 16.12
CA ILE A 301 -21.72 1.63 15.78
C ILE A 301 -21.97 0.13 15.97
N LYS A 302 -23.25 -0.21 16.15
CA LYS A 302 -23.72 -1.58 16.26
C LYS A 302 -24.76 -1.85 15.17
N PHE A 303 -24.50 -2.83 14.32
CA PHE A 303 -25.45 -3.34 13.34
C PHE A 303 -26.35 -4.40 13.97
N GLN A 304 -27.64 -4.36 13.58
CA GLN A 304 -28.70 -5.28 14.00
C GLN A 304 -29.07 -6.23 12.85
N GLU A 305 -29.79 -7.32 13.16
CA GLU A 305 -30.19 -8.36 12.20
C GLU A 305 -31.06 -7.85 11.05
N ASP A 306 -31.85 -6.80 11.31
CA ASP A 306 -32.68 -6.11 10.32
C ASP A 306 -31.87 -5.21 9.36
N GLY A 307 -30.55 -5.13 9.56
CA GLY A 307 -29.64 -4.31 8.76
C GLY A 307 -29.57 -2.84 9.20
N THR A 308 -30.34 -2.44 10.21
CA THR A 308 -30.23 -1.11 10.82
C THR A 308 -28.99 -1.02 11.70
N TRP A 309 -28.57 0.21 12.01
CA TRP A 309 -27.44 0.47 12.89
C TRP A 309 -27.82 1.49 13.97
N CYS A 310 -27.20 1.38 15.14
CA CYS A 310 -27.33 2.36 16.20
C CYS A 310 -25.95 2.86 16.67
N PRO A 311 -25.81 4.16 17.00
CA PRO A 311 -24.58 4.68 17.56
C PRO A 311 -24.33 4.10 18.96
N MET A 312 -23.11 3.66 19.21
CA MET A 312 -22.69 3.20 20.53
C MET A 312 -22.17 4.38 21.35
N ARG A 313 -23.05 5.01 22.12
CA ARG A 313 -22.61 6.02 23.10
C ARG A 313 -22.16 5.32 24.39
N PRO A 314 -21.01 5.70 24.97
CA PRO A 314 -20.65 5.22 26.30
C PRO A 314 -21.79 5.57 27.24
N LYS A 315 -22.38 4.56 27.87
CA LYS A 315 -23.44 4.77 28.85
C LYS A 315 -22.79 5.55 30.00
N LYS A 316 -23.04 6.85 30.08
CA LYS A 316 -22.68 7.65 31.25
C LYS A 316 -23.56 7.10 32.36
N GLU A 317 -23.05 6.15 33.13
CA GLU A 317 -23.73 5.69 34.34
C GLU A 317 -23.86 6.90 35.26
N THR A 318 -25.01 7.56 35.20
CA THR A 318 -25.43 8.43 36.28
C THR A 318 -25.64 7.50 37.47
N VAL A 319 -24.62 7.36 38.30
CA VAL A 319 -24.77 6.89 39.66
C VAL A 319 -25.76 7.85 40.31
N LYS A 320 -27.05 7.47 40.29
CA LYS A 320 -28.07 8.11 41.12
C LYS A 320 -27.72 7.71 42.55
N VAL A 321 -26.85 8.50 43.19
CA VAL A 321 -26.72 8.49 44.65
C VAL A 321 -28.07 8.94 45.17
N SER A 322 -28.86 7.96 45.61
CA SER A 322 -30.08 8.17 46.36
C SER A 322 -29.70 8.83 47.68
N SER A 323 -29.78 10.16 47.74
CA SER A 323 -29.69 10.90 48.99
C SER A 323 -31.01 10.71 49.75
N GLN A 324 -31.08 9.67 50.58
CA GLN A 324 -32.07 9.64 51.65
C GLN A 324 -31.59 10.52 52.82
N PRO A 325 -32.46 11.35 53.43
CA PRO A 325 -32.08 12.20 54.54
C PRO A 325 -31.92 11.36 55.82
N ILE A 326 -30.87 11.68 56.58
CA ILE A 326 -30.61 11.18 57.93
C ILE A 326 -31.69 11.72 58.89
N THR A 327 -32.47 10.83 59.50
CA THR A 327 -33.17 11.11 60.76
C THR A 327 -32.68 10.16 61.84
N LYS A 328 -32.37 10.76 62.99
CA LYS A 328 -31.74 10.18 64.17
C LYS A 328 -32.82 9.83 65.21
N ILE A 329 -32.59 8.71 65.91
CA ILE A 329 -32.89 8.41 67.33
C ILE A 329 -34.08 7.48 67.69
N GLU A 330 -33.68 6.49 68.51
CA GLU A 330 -34.36 5.70 69.58
C GLU A 330 -35.14 4.41 69.31
N ALA A 331 -34.68 3.36 70.01
CA ALA A 331 -35.38 2.12 70.38
C ALA A 331 -35.91 2.26 71.82
N PRO A 332 -36.87 1.41 72.30
CA PRO A 332 -36.50 0.09 72.80
C PRO A 332 -37.53 -1.07 72.67
N ALA A 333 -36.98 -2.29 72.63
CA ALA A 333 -37.41 -3.64 73.09
C ALA A 333 -38.90 -4.06 73.25
N ARG A 334 -39.25 -5.24 72.68
CA ARG A 334 -39.71 -6.50 73.35
C ARG A 334 -40.08 -7.61 72.33
N GLN A 335 -39.70 -8.87 72.59
CA GLN A 335 -40.03 -10.12 71.86
C GLN A 335 -41.34 -10.78 72.42
N PRO A 336 -41.82 -12.02 72.07
CA PRO A 336 -41.32 -13.06 71.14
C PRO A 336 -42.35 -13.94 70.32
N LEU A 337 -41.80 -14.85 69.48
CA LEU A 337 -42.23 -16.22 69.07
C LEU A 337 -43.44 -16.47 68.10
N VAL A 338 -43.20 -17.19 66.97
CA VAL A 338 -43.67 -18.57 66.62
C VAL A 338 -43.52 -18.90 65.10
N VAL A 339 -42.69 -19.93 64.82
CA VAL A 339 -42.68 -21.05 63.83
C VAL A 339 -43.60 -21.05 62.57
N SER A 340 -43.06 -21.35 61.37
CA SER A 340 -43.34 -22.58 60.55
C SER A 340 -42.96 -22.49 59.05
N THR A 341 -42.52 -23.64 58.54
CA THR A 341 -41.88 -24.04 57.27
C THR A 341 -42.77 -24.06 56.01
N SER A 342 -42.23 -23.85 54.79
CA SER A 342 -42.39 -24.77 53.62
C SER A 342 -41.79 -24.27 52.27
N MET A 343 -40.95 -25.15 51.73
CA MET A 343 -40.55 -25.55 50.36
C MET A 343 -41.01 -24.81 49.08
N GLU A 344 -40.00 -24.61 48.21
CA GLU A 344 -39.93 -24.37 46.73
C GLU A 344 -40.80 -25.30 45.82
N PRO A 345 -40.94 -25.12 44.47
CA PRO A 345 -39.93 -24.59 43.51
C PRO A 345 -40.40 -23.80 42.24
N SER A 346 -39.44 -23.10 41.62
CA SER A 346 -38.99 -23.22 40.20
C SER A 346 -38.61 -21.87 39.53
N PRO A 347 -37.39 -21.75 38.97
CA PRO A 347 -36.92 -20.53 38.34
C PRO A 347 -37.03 -20.57 36.80
N THR A 348 -37.47 -19.46 36.21
CA THR A 348 -37.29 -19.19 34.78
C THR A 348 -35.83 -18.79 34.52
N LYS A 349 -35.10 -19.63 33.79
CA LYS A 349 -33.73 -19.36 33.37
C LYS A 349 -33.71 -18.23 32.34
N LYS A 350 -33.01 -17.14 32.66
CA LYS A 350 -32.56 -16.13 31.70
C LYS A 350 -31.25 -16.64 31.09
N ALA A 351 -31.12 -16.54 29.77
CA ALA A 351 -29.89 -16.89 29.06
C ALA A 351 -28.83 -15.80 29.31
N ASP A 352 -27.64 -16.23 29.71
CA ASP A 352 -26.46 -15.38 29.85
C ASP A 352 -25.87 -15.07 28.48
N VAL A 353 -25.85 -13.78 28.13
CA VAL A 353 -25.22 -13.26 26.92
C VAL A 353 -23.75 -13.01 27.23
N ILE A 354 -22.86 -13.78 26.59
CA ILE A 354 -21.41 -13.61 26.72
C ILE A 354 -20.91 -12.84 25.49
N ASP A 355 -20.39 -11.63 25.72
CA ASP A 355 -19.76 -10.78 24.69
C ASP A 355 -18.29 -11.20 24.50
N LEU A 356 -18.00 -11.87 23.39
CA LEU A 356 -16.65 -12.37 23.05
C LEU A 356 -15.76 -11.32 22.34
N THR A 357 -16.09 -10.02 22.38
CA THR A 357 -15.26 -8.98 21.74
C THR A 357 -14.19 -8.36 22.66
N LEU A 358 -14.08 -8.82 23.90
CA LEU A 358 -13.08 -8.32 24.85
C LEU A 358 -12.20 -9.44 25.36
N GLU A 359 -11.10 -9.77 24.67
CA GLU A 359 -9.90 -10.30 25.33
C GLU A 359 -8.67 -10.26 24.42
N SER A 360 -7.71 -9.40 24.77
CA SER A 360 -6.27 -9.71 24.80
C SER A 360 -5.45 -8.48 25.21
N SER A 361 -5.33 -8.22 26.51
CA SER A 361 -4.16 -7.55 27.09
C SER A 361 -4.20 -7.55 28.64
N ALA A 362 -3.45 -8.46 29.26
CA ALA A 362 -2.73 -8.32 30.55
C ALA A 362 -2.12 -9.70 30.92
N SER A 363 -0.81 -9.90 30.77
CA SER A 363 0.23 -9.78 31.81
C SER A 363 0.50 -11.08 32.58
N SER A 364 1.67 -11.67 32.37
CA SER A 364 2.30 -12.61 33.30
C SER A 364 3.55 -11.95 33.87
N SER A 365 3.49 -11.62 35.16
CA SER A 365 4.60 -11.14 36.00
C SER A 365 5.20 -12.32 36.76
N GLU A 366 6.52 -12.46 36.73
CA GLU A 366 7.31 -13.12 37.77
C GLU A 366 8.59 -12.29 38.02
N ASP A 367 8.87 -12.04 39.31
CA ASP A 367 9.94 -11.25 39.91
C ASP A 367 11.35 -11.87 39.68
N GLU A 368 12.50 -11.17 39.71
CA GLU A 368 13.14 -10.58 40.90
C GLU A 368 14.41 -9.75 40.54
N ALA A 369 14.75 -8.85 41.46
CA ALA A 369 16.06 -8.29 41.86
C ALA A 369 16.89 -7.31 40.96
N ASP A 370 16.76 -6.04 41.36
CA ASP A 370 17.83 -5.08 41.76
C ASP A 370 18.88 -4.57 40.75
N SER A 371 18.79 -3.26 40.44
CA SER A 371 19.91 -2.29 40.34
C SER A 371 19.39 -0.89 39.95
N ASP A 372 19.62 0.10 40.82
CA ASP A 372 19.27 1.52 40.67
C ASP A 372 19.81 2.20 39.37
N PRO A 373 19.13 3.24 38.83
CA PRO A 373 19.54 3.93 37.61
C PRO A 373 20.22 5.29 37.86
N PRO A 374 21.08 5.80 36.95
CA PRO A 374 21.39 7.23 36.91
C PRO A 374 20.59 7.95 35.82
N LEU A 375 19.87 8.98 36.30
CA LEU A 375 19.40 10.21 35.65
C LEU A 375 19.90 10.46 34.22
N LYS A 376 18.96 10.48 33.25
CA LYS A 376 19.15 11.17 31.97
C LYS A 376 18.15 12.32 31.81
N LYS A 377 18.75 13.48 31.60
CA LYS A 377 18.16 14.81 31.47
C LYS A 377 17.14 14.86 30.32
N SER A 378 15.96 15.39 30.64
CA SER A 378 15.01 15.95 29.68
C SER A 378 15.70 17.03 28.85
N LEU A 379 15.78 16.83 27.54
CA LEU A 379 16.16 17.87 26.58
C LEU A 379 14.91 18.31 25.83
N CYS A 380 14.27 19.36 26.35
CA CYS A 380 13.28 20.13 25.61
C CYS A 380 13.99 20.88 24.47
N TYR A 381 13.71 20.54 23.23
CA TYR A 381 14.13 21.32 22.06
C TYR A 381 13.15 22.47 21.84
N PHE A 382 13.57 23.68 22.18
CA PHE A 382 13.01 24.92 21.67
C PHE A 382 13.85 25.36 20.45
N PRO A 383 13.26 25.65 19.28
CA PRO A 383 14.00 26.25 18.19
C PRO A 383 14.15 27.76 18.42
N THR A 384 15.36 28.18 18.80
CA THR A 384 15.77 29.59 18.78
C THR A 384 16.05 30.00 17.33
N VAL A 385 15.21 30.89 16.79
CA VAL A 385 15.45 31.54 15.50
C VAL A 385 16.57 32.56 15.66
N ARG A 386 17.73 32.31 15.03
CA ARG A 386 18.80 33.29 14.85
C ARG A 386 18.85 33.65 13.37
N VAL A 387 18.49 34.89 13.06
CA VAL A 387 18.53 35.47 11.72
C VAL A 387 19.97 35.86 11.38
N PRO A 388 20.53 35.43 10.24
CA PRO A 388 21.74 36.05 9.71
C PRO A 388 21.39 37.27 8.86
N ASN A 389 22.11 38.36 9.12
CA ASN A 389 22.08 39.64 8.43
C ASN A 389 22.49 39.46 6.94
N VAL A 390 21.61 39.87 6.01
CA VAL A 390 21.88 39.86 4.56
C VAL A 390 22.37 41.25 4.17
N GLN A 391 23.61 41.33 3.68
CA GLN A 391 24.13 42.52 3.01
C GLN A 391 23.53 42.65 1.61
N THR A 392 23.05 43.84 1.30
CA THR A 392 22.50 44.26 0.01
C THR A 392 23.58 44.27 -1.07
N LEU A 393 23.32 43.58 -2.18
CA LEU A 393 24.11 43.69 -3.42
C LEU A 393 23.22 44.25 -4.54
N ASP A 394 23.80 45.21 -5.25
CA ASP A 394 23.25 46.17 -6.20
C ASP A 394 22.91 45.53 -7.56
N PRO A 395 21.74 45.81 -8.19
CA PRO A 395 21.39 45.27 -9.50
C PRO A 395 21.89 46.19 -10.62
N SER A 396 23.12 45.96 -11.07
CA SER A 396 23.57 46.42 -12.38
C SER A 396 24.17 45.23 -13.14
N TYR A 397 24.07 45.26 -14.47
CA TYR A 397 24.44 44.20 -15.42
C TYR A 397 23.37 43.12 -15.67
N LEU A 398 22.43 43.41 -16.58
CA LEU A 398 22.50 42.94 -17.99
C LEU A 398 21.13 43.11 -18.65
N THR A 399 20.90 44.30 -19.21
CA THR A 399 20.02 44.50 -20.36
C THR A 399 20.82 44.23 -21.63
N SER A 400 20.43 43.26 -22.46
CA SER A 400 20.66 43.32 -23.91
C SER A 400 19.62 42.50 -24.68
N SER A 401 19.00 43.20 -25.62
CA SER A 401 18.15 42.81 -26.75
C SER A 401 18.89 41.89 -27.76
N LEU A 402 18.36 41.25 -28.80
CA LEU A 402 17.20 41.30 -29.72
C LEU A 402 17.01 39.83 -30.23
N ALA A 403 15.81 39.34 -30.55
CA ALA A 403 15.18 39.26 -31.88
C ALA A 403 15.99 38.61 -33.03
N ASP A 404 15.27 38.00 -33.98
CA ASP A 404 15.68 37.23 -35.17
C ASP A 404 15.83 35.72 -34.89
N TYR A 405 15.00 34.79 -35.38
CA TYR A 405 14.44 34.61 -36.72
C TYR A 405 13.08 33.91 -36.66
N ALA A 406 12.21 34.23 -37.61
CA ALA A 406 10.90 33.62 -37.80
C ALA A 406 10.80 32.89 -39.16
N VAL A 407 9.93 31.86 -39.18
CA VAL A 407 9.14 31.28 -40.31
C VAL A 407 9.82 30.17 -41.18
N PRO A 408 9.11 29.12 -41.73
CA PRO A 408 7.65 28.87 -41.77
C PRO A 408 7.11 27.54 -41.21
N PHE A 409 5.84 27.60 -40.83
CA PHE A 409 4.90 26.48 -40.74
C PHE A 409 4.48 25.99 -42.13
N HIS A 410 4.33 24.66 -42.27
CA HIS A 410 3.44 24.04 -43.25
C HIS A 410 2.30 23.33 -42.51
N SER A 411 1.08 23.56 -42.96
CA SER A 411 -0.17 23.00 -42.43
C SER A 411 -0.59 21.71 -43.17
N SER A 412 -1.38 20.90 -42.43
CA SER A 412 -2.30 19.82 -42.86
C SER A 412 -1.70 18.40 -42.76
N THR A 413 -2.38 17.38 -42.22
CA THR A 413 -3.82 17.07 -42.30
C THR A 413 -4.20 16.05 -41.20
N LEU A 414 -5.22 16.34 -40.38
CA LEU A 414 -6.23 15.39 -39.83
C LEU A 414 -7.03 16.08 -38.71
N ALA A 415 -8.10 16.77 -39.10
CA ALA A 415 -9.20 17.12 -38.23
C ALA A 415 -10.44 16.37 -38.73
N ASN A 416 -11.15 15.70 -37.83
CA ASN A 416 -12.61 15.56 -37.83
C ASN A 416 -13.06 14.78 -36.58
N ILE A 417 -13.34 15.50 -35.48
CA ILE A 417 -14.38 15.12 -34.50
C ILE A 417 -15.09 16.42 -34.07
N PRO A 418 -16.44 16.48 -34.01
CA PRO A 418 -17.19 17.73 -33.82
C PRO A 418 -17.12 18.24 -32.39
N ALA A 419 -17.14 19.57 -32.27
CA ALA A 419 -17.34 20.29 -31.02
C ALA A 419 -18.83 20.39 -30.72
N ASP A 420 -19.26 19.82 -29.60
CA ASP A 420 -20.44 20.29 -28.86
C ASP A 420 -20.26 19.96 -27.37
N ILE A 421 -20.73 20.89 -26.53
CA ILE A 421 -20.67 20.90 -25.05
C ILE A 421 -19.34 21.45 -24.49
N GLN A 422 -19.04 22.72 -24.82
CA GLN A 422 -18.43 23.64 -23.88
C GLN A 422 -19.51 24.53 -23.27
N SER A 423 -20.09 24.10 -22.16
CA SER A 423 -20.71 24.98 -21.17
C SER A 423 -21.04 24.14 -19.95
N LEU A 424 -20.31 24.37 -18.85
CA LEU A 424 -20.79 24.41 -17.46
C LEU A 424 -19.57 24.48 -16.52
N GLU A 425 -19.21 25.71 -16.17
CA GLU A 425 -19.01 26.19 -14.79
C GLU A 425 -18.25 25.27 -13.83
N LEU A 426 -16.93 25.45 -13.78
CA LEU A 426 -16.05 25.00 -12.70
C LEU A 426 -15.64 26.23 -11.89
N PHE A 427 -16.41 26.62 -10.87
CA PHE A 427 -15.95 27.36 -9.67
C PHE A 427 -17.15 27.67 -8.76
N SER A 428 -17.44 26.76 -7.83
CA SER A 428 -18.15 27.06 -6.58
C SER A 428 -18.11 25.81 -5.71
N LEU A 429 -17.45 25.92 -4.56
CA LEU A 429 -17.64 25.17 -3.29
C LEU A 429 -16.32 24.99 -2.54
N LEU A 430 -15.74 26.10 -2.05
CA LEU A 430 -14.91 26.12 -0.85
C LEU A 430 -14.92 27.53 -0.26
N GLN A 431 -16.00 27.92 0.44
CA GLN A 431 -15.93 28.95 1.49
C GLN A 431 -17.23 29.03 2.31
N ALA A 432 -17.19 28.43 3.49
CA ALA A 432 -18.03 28.65 4.68
C ALA A 432 -17.31 27.87 5.81
N ASP A 433 -17.01 28.34 7.00
CA ASP A 433 -17.27 29.59 7.71
C ASP A 433 -16.17 29.75 8.79
N SER A 434 -15.69 30.98 8.99
CA SER A 434 -15.21 31.44 10.31
C SER A 434 -15.28 32.96 10.39
N GLN A 435 -16.49 33.47 10.64
CA GLN A 435 -16.73 34.86 11.02
C GLN A 435 -17.25 34.89 12.47
N VAL A 436 -16.37 35.23 13.42
CA VAL A 436 -16.76 35.98 14.62
C VAL A 436 -15.63 36.96 14.98
N SER A 437 -15.92 38.24 14.76
CA SER A 437 -15.54 39.43 15.53
C SER A 437 -14.04 39.77 15.70
N LEU A 438 -13.60 40.85 15.04
CA LEU A 438 -13.41 42.13 15.74
C LEU A 438 -13.34 43.31 14.75
N LEU A 439 -14.08 44.35 15.10
CA LEU A 439 -14.19 45.66 14.45
C LEU A 439 -13.00 46.57 14.78
N ALA A 440 -12.70 47.48 13.83
CA ALA A 440 -11.93 48.74 13.95
C ALA A 440 -10.39 48.60 14.14
N LEU A 441 -9.52 49.31 13.43
CA LEU A 441 -9.54 50.74 13.11
C LEU A 441 -8.81 51.04 11.77
N VAL A 442 -9.25 52.14 11.18
CA VAL A 442 -8.73 52.87 10.02
C VAL A 442 -7.32 53.43 10.26
N LEU A 443 -6.39 53.16 9.34
CA LEU A 443 -5.49 54.11 8.63
C LEU A 443 -4.54 53.36 7.68
#